data_AF-X5CVB3-F1
#
_entry.id   AF-X5CVB3-F1
#
_cell.length_a   1.000
_cell.length_b   1.000
_cell.length_c   1.000
_cell.angle_alpha   90.00
_cell.angle_beta   90.00
_cell.angle_gamma   90.00
#
_symmetry.space_group_name_H-M   'P 1'
#
loop_
_entity.id
_entity.type
_entity.pdbx_description
1 polymer ?
#
loop_
_entity_poly.entity_id
_entity_poly.type
_entity_poly.pdbx_seq_one_letter_code
_entity_poly.pdbx_strand_id
1 'polypeptide(L)'
;MVGSIVRCHCQVPCGIFDDPVRVTLIKEDAATIRKSMVQITELSGQGTALSLNQAARWVAVKEASAGNIMSIVADYMLAQRVKKELFDNSADYLAALEVHHTVLQAAMKTKQVVDVAACDALDHAIEDVGKMYTK
;
A
#
# COMPACT_ATOMS: atom_id res chain seq x y z
N MET A 1 25.29 20.73 4.45
CA MET A 1 23.90 21.09 4.11
C MET A 1 23.19 19.83 3.69
N VAL A 2 22.36 19.26 4.55
CA VAL A 2 21.52 18.11 4.18
C VAL A 2 20.46 18.67 3.24
N GLY A 3 20.60 18.40 1.94
CA GLY A 3 19.58 18.73 0.97
C GLY A 3 18.30 18.03 1.40
N SER A 4 17.26 18.81 1.69
CA SER A 4 15.94 18.26 1.99
C SER A 4 15.53 17.37 0.82
N ILE A 5 15.39 16.07 1.08
CA ILE A 5 14.75 15.15 0.17
C ILE A 5 13.28 15.58 0.14
N VAL A 6 12.96 16.50 -0.75
CA VAL A 6 11.57 16.86 -1.03
C VAL A 6 11.00 15.66 -1.76
N ARG A 7 10.41 14.73 -1.01
CA ARG A 7 9.55 13.69 -1.58
C ARG A 7 8.48 14.43 -2.45
N CYS A 8 8.08 13.96 -3.64
CA CYS A 8 6.80 14.40 -4.26
C CYS A 8 5.55 13.90 -3.50
N HIS A 9 5.64 13.78 -2.18
CA HIS A 9 4.57 13.45 -1.26
C HIS A 9 3.68 14.64 -0.88
N CYS A 10 4.02 15.87 -1.30
CA CYS A 10 3.54 17.09 -0.65
C CYS A 10 2.33 17.76 -1.32
N GLN A 11 1.74 17.16 -2.36
CA GLN A 11 0.56 17.69 -3.08
C GLN A 11 0.73 19.08 -3.72
N VAL A 12 1.96 19.58 -3.77
CA VAL A 12 2.36 20.80 -4.51
C VAL A 12 3.01 20.35 -5.82
N PRO A 13 2.89 21.11 -6.93
CA PRO A 13 3.60 20.84 -8.19
C PRO A 13 5.12 21.05 -8.05
N CYS A 14 5.77 20.28 -7.19
CA CYS A 14 7.19 20.41 -6.85
C CYS A 14 8.10 19.64 -7.82
N GLY A 15 7.56 18.68 -8.59
CA GLY A 15 8.28 18.00 -9.68
C GLY A 15 9.30 16.92 -9.26
N ILE A 16 9.40 16.58 -7.98
CA ILE A 16 10.41 15.66 -7.42
C ILE A 16 9.85 14.25 -7.16
N PHE A 17 9.76 13.43 -8.21
CA PHE A 17 9.21 12.08 -8.14
C PHE A 17 10.29 11.01 -7.97
N ASP A 18 9.98 9.98 -7.16
CA ASP A 18 10.81 8.78 -6.99
C ASP A 18 9.85 7.58 -6.93
N ASP A 19 9.37 7.22 -8.12
CA ASP A 19 8.37 6.20 -8.34
C ASP A 19 8.84 4.81 -7.84
N PRO A 20 10.08 4.36 -8.11
CA PRO A 20 10.58 3.09 -7.58
C PRO A 20 10.58 3.01 -6.06
N VAL A 21 10.94 4.11 -5.37
CA VAL A 21 10.88 4.14 -3.90
C VAL A 21 9.45 3.98 -3.39
N ARG A 22 8.44 4.53 -4.07
CA ARG A 22 7.04 4.32 -3.66
C ARG A 22 6.61 2.87 -3.78
N VAL A 23 7.00 2.20 -4.86
CA VAL A 23 6.72 0.77 -5.04
C VAL A 23 7.40 -0.05 -3.95
N THR A 24 8.66 0.26 -3.61
CA THR A 24 9.36 -0.41 -2.50
C THR A 24 8.65 -0.20 -1.16
N LEU A 25 8.24 1.03 -0.85
CA LEU A 25 7.55 1.33 0.42
C LEU A 25 6.23 0.57 0.58
N ILE A 26 5.39 0.52 -0.47
CA ILE A 26 4.12 -0.23 -0.38
C ILE A 26 4.35 -1.74 -0.30
N LYS A 27 5.44 -2.28 -0.88
CA LYS A 27 5.86 -3.68 -0.71
C LYS A 27 6.32 -3.98 0.71
N GLU A 28 7.07 -3.07 1.34
CA GLU A 28 7.47 -3.19 2.74
C GLU A 28 6.27 -3.18 3.70
N ASP A 29 5.29 -2.30 3.45
CA ASP A 29 4.03 -2.28 4.21
C ASP A 29 3.22 -3.57 3.99
N ALA A 30 3.15 -4.09 2.77
CA ALA A 30 2.47 -5.36 2.47
C ALA A 30 3.11 -6.56 3.20
N ALA A 31 4.45 -6.63 3.23
CA ALA A 31 5.16 -7.62 4.00
C ALA A 31 4.88 -7.51 5.52
N THR A 32 4.77 -6.28 6.02
CA THR A 32 4.41 -6.00 7.42
C THR A 32 2.98 -6.45 7.74
N ILE A 33 2.03 -6.23 6.84
CA ILE A 33 0.64 -6.72 6.95
C ILE A 33 0.63 -8.24 7.04
N ARG A 34 1.33 -8.93 6.12
CA ARG A 34 1.41 -10.40 6.09
C ARG A 34 1.97 -10.96 7.40
N LYS A 35 3.08 -10.39 7.88
CA LYS A 35 3.67 -10.76 9.17
C LYS A 35 2.69 -10.53 10.33
N SER A 36 1.99 -9.40 10.32
CA SER A 36 1.00 -9.08 11.36
C SER A 36 -0.15 -10.09 11.39
N MET A 37 -0.66 -10.54 10.25
CA MET A 37 -1.73 -11.55 10.20
C MET A 37 -1.30 -12.91 10.77
N VAL A 38 -0.08 -13.35 10.45
CA VAL A 38 0.48 -14.59 11.03
C VAL A 38 0.60 -14.46 12.55
N GLN A 39 1.15 -13.34 13.04
CA GLN A 39 1.34 -13.10 14.47
C GLN A 39 0.01 -13.01 15.23
N ILE A 40 -1.01 -12.35 14.67
CA ILE A 40 -2.34 -12.30 15.29
C ILE A 40 -2.89 -13.73 15.45
N THR A 41 -2.82 -14.55 14.41
CA THR A 41 -3.32 -15.92 14.42
C THR A 41 -2.63 -16.78 15.50
N GLU A 42 -1.30 -16.69 15.58
CA GLU A 42 -0.49 -17.42 16.58
C GLU A 42 -0.83 -16.99 18.01
N LEU A 43 -0.88 -15.68 18.27
CA LEU A 43 -1.10 -15.13 19.61
C LEU A 43 -2.54 -15.34 20.12
N SER A 44 -3.52 -15.36 19.21
CA SER A 44 -4.91 -15.66 19.54
C SER A 44 -5.09 -17.08 20.11
N GLY A 45 -4.23 -18.03 19.74
CA GLY A 45 -4.27 -19.40 20.26
C GLY A 45 -3.74 -19.57 21.70
N GLN A 46 -3.01 -18.58 22.23
CA GLN A 46 -2.32 -18.71 23.53
C GLN A 46 -3.20 -18.34 24.73
N GLY A 47 -4.23 -17.52 24.56
CA GLY A 47 -5.22 -17.21 25.61
C GLY A 47 -4.71 -16.47 26.86
N THR A 48 -3.55 -15.82 26.81
CA THR A 48 -3.01 -15.05 27.94
C THR A 48 -3.30 -13.55 27.80
N ALA A 49 -3.31 -12.82 28.92
CA ALA A 49 -3.45 -11.36 28.86
C ALA A 49 -2.35 -10.68 28.04
N LEU A 50 -1.12 -11.22 28.10
CA LEU A 50 0.00 -10.72 27.31
C LEU A 50 -0.19 -11.00 25.82
N SER A 51 -0.63 -12.21 25.44
CA SER A 51 -0.85 -12.55 24.03
C SER A 51 -2.00 -11.75 23.42
N LEU A 52 -3.06 -11.48 24.20
CA LEU A 52 -4.14 -10.57 23.78
C LEU A 52 -3.63 -9.14 23.56
N ASN A 53 -2.80 -8.61 24.47
CA ASN A 53 -2.21 -7.28 24.30
C ASN A 53 -1.33 -7.21 23.03
N GLN A 54 -0.50 -8.23 22.79
CA GLN A 54 0.36 -8.28 21.61
C GLN A 54 -0.44 -8.43 20.31
N ALA A 55 -1.48 -9.26 20.30
CA ALA A 55 -2.38 -9.39 19.15
C ALA A 55 -3.04 -8.05 18.80
N ALA A 56 -3.51 -7.30 19.81
CA ALA A 56 -4.08 -5.97 19.60
C ALA A 56 -3.07 -4.99 19.00
N ARG A 57 -1.79 -5.05 19.41
CA ARG A 57 -0.73 -4.23 18.80
C ARG A 57 -0.47 -4.61 17.34
N TRP A 58 -0.48 -5.90 17.01
CA TRP A 58 -0.36 -6.35 15.62
C TRP A 58 -1.54 -5.94 14.75
N VAL A 59 -2.76 -5.92 15.28
CA VAL A 59 -3.93 -5.35 14.59
C VAL A 59 -3.69 -3.86 14.27
N ALA A 60 -3.24 -3.08 15.25
CA ALA A 60 -2.95 -1.65 15.06
C ALA A 60 -1.84 -1.41 14.02
N VAL A 61 -0.76 -2.19 14.04
CA VAL A 61 0.33 -2.12 13.05
C VAL A 61 -0.18 -2.48 11.65
N LYS A 62 -0.96 -3.56 11.53
CA LYS A 62 -1.58 -3.97 10.26
C LYS A 62 -2.45 -2.86 9.67
N GLU A 63 -3.27 -2.21 10.50
CA GLU A 63 -4.11 -1.10 10.04
C GLU A 63 -3.32 0.13 9.62
N ALA A 64 -2.24 0.46 10.33
CA ALA A 64 -1.37 1.58 9.98
C ALA A 64 -0.68 1.32 8.63
N SER A 65 -0.07 0.13 8.43
CA SER A 65 0.57 -0.22 7.16
C SER A 65 -0.41 -0.25 5.99
N ALA A 66 -1.61 -0.82 6.17
CA ALA A 66 -2.63 -0.78 5.12
C ALA A 66 -3.08 0.66 4.81
N GLY A 67 -3.18 1.52 5.82
CA GLY A 67 -3.45 2.95 5.65
C GLY A 67 -2.36 3.67 4.85
N ASN A 68 -1.09 3.39 5.13
CA ASN A 68 0.03 3.96 4.41
C ASN A 68 0.03 3.59 2.92
N ILE A 69 -0.25 2.32 2.59
CA ILE A 69 -0.42 1.87 1.20
C ILE A 69 -1.53 2.68 0.53
N MET A 70 -2.69 2.79 1.18
CA MET A 70 -3.83 3.53 0.63
C MET A 70 -3.48 5.00 0.38
N SER A 71 -2.80 5.67 1.31
CA SER A 71 -2.37 7.05 1.13
C SER A 71 -1.35 7.20 0.01
N ILE A 72 -0.32 6.35 -0.07
CA ILE A 72 0.66 6.42 -1.17
C ILE A 72 -0.05 6.21 -2.52
N VAL A 73 -0.91 5.22 -2.63
CA VAL A 73 -1.59 4.90 -3.88
C VAL A 73 -2.57 6.00 -4.27
N ALA A 74 -3.40 6.49 -3.35
CA ALA A 74 -4.38 7.53 -3.65
C ALA A 74 -3.72 8.89 -3.91
N ASP A 75 -2.86 9.32 -2.99
CA ASP A 75 -2.37 10.70 -2.96
C ASP A 75 -1.18 10.91 -3.89
N TYR A 76 -0.26 9.95 -3.95
CA TYR A 76 0.94 10.06 -4.79
C TYR A 76 0.69 9.47 -6.15
N MET A 77 0.38 8.17 -6.22
CA MET A 77 0.37 7.44 -7.49
C MET A 77 -0.83 7.87 -8.35
N LEU A 78 -2.04 7.78 -7.81
CA LEU A 78 -3.26 8.10 -8.54
C LEU A 78 -3.40 9.62 -8.77
N ALA A 79 -3.51 10.41 -7.71
CA ALA A 79 -3.85 11.83 -7.84
C ALA A 79 -2.77 12.67 -8.54
N GLN A 80 -1.47 12.39 -8.33
CA GLN A 80 -0.40 13.19 -8.92
C GLN A 80 0.20 12.61 -10.21
N ARG A 81 0.25 11.27 -10.36
CA ARG A 81 0.92 10.64 -11.52
C ARG A 81 -0.04 10.26 -12.63
N VAL A 82 -1.29 9.92 -12.33
CA VAL A 82 -2.29 9.55 -13.36
C VAL A 82 -2.99 10.80 -13.89
N LYS A 83 -2.48 11.33 -15.01
CA LYS A 83 -3.05 12.49 -15.71
C LYS A 83 -3.56 12.10 -17.09
N LYS A 84 -4.79 12.47 -17.42
CA LYS A 84 -5.48 12.01 -18.65
C LYS A 84 -4.69 12.36 -19.92
N GLU A 85 -4.02 13.50 -19.95
CA GLU A 85 -3.20 13.97 -21.06
C GLU A 85 -1.91 13.14 -21.31
N LEU A 86 -1.54 12.25 -20.39
CA LEU A 86 -0.39 11.35 -20.54
C LEU A 86 -0.75 10.01 -21.20
N PHE A 87 -2.03 9.79 -21.54
CA PHE A 87 -2.51 8.55 -22.14
C PHE A 87 -2.93 8.77 -23.60
N ASP A 88 -2.58 7.81 -24.46
CA ASP A 88 -2.88 7.87 -25.90
C ASP A 88 -4.39 7.78 -26.17
N ASN A 89 -5.13 7.07 -25.33
CA ASN A 89 -6.57 6.90 -25.46
C ASN A 89 -7.25 6.77 -24.08
N SER A 90 -8.59 6.86 -24.10
CA SER A 90 -9.39 6.80 -22.86
C SER A 90 -9.40 5.41 -22.22
N ALA A 91 -9.17 4.33 -22.97
CA ALA A 91 -9.15 2.98 -22.41
C ALA A 91 -7.91 2.78 -21.52
N ASP A 92 -6.74 3.25 -21.95
CA ASP A 92 -5.51 3.16 -21.16
C ASP A 92 -5.59 3.99 -19.87
N TYR A 93 -6.21 5.17 -19.94
CA TYR A 93 -6.49 5.98 -18.75
C TYR A 93 -7.41 5.25 -17.76
N LEU A 94 -8.49 4.63 -18.23
CA LEU A 94 -9.39 3.86 -17.38
C LEU A 94 -8.71 2.63 -16.77
N ALA A 95 -7.88 1.92 -17.54
CA ALA A 95 -7.11 0.80 -17.06
C ALA A 95 -6.12 1.22 -15.95
N ALA A 96 -5.49 2.39 -16.10
CA ALA A 96 -4.66 2.97 -15.04
C ALA A 96 -5.48 3.23 -13.77
N LEU A 97 -6.66 3.86 -13.87
CA LEU A 97 -7.52 4.10 -12.71
C LEU A 97 -7.92 2.79 -12.00
N GLU A 98 -8.29 1.77 -12.78
CA GLU A 98 -8.73 0.47 -12.28
C GLU A 98 -7.62 -0.25 -11.49
N VAL A 99 -6.40 -0.28 -12.01
CA VAL A 99 -5.25 -0.89 -11.33
C VAL A 99 -4.97 -0.22 -9.97
N HIS A 100 -5.02 1.10 -9.90
CA HIS A 100 -4.82 1.82 -8.62
C HIS A 100 -5.96 1.54 -7.64
N HIS A 101 -7.21 1.56 -8.12
CA HIS A 101 -8.37 1.26 -7.29
C HIS A 101 -8.32 -0.17 -6.73
N THR A 102 -7.83 -1.13 -7.52
CA THR A 102 -7.65 -2.52 -7.10
C THR A 102 -6.71 -2.62 -5.90
N VAL A 103 -5.59 -1.88 -5.90
CA VAL A 103 -4.67 -1.83 -4.75
C VAL A 103 -5.36 -1.22 -3.52
N LEU A 104 -6.13 -0.14 -3.69
CA LEU A 104 -6.87 0.48 -2.57
C LEU A 104 -7.86 -0.50 -1.92
N GLN A 105 -8.60 -1.24 -2.74
CA GLN A 105 -9.57 -2.24 -2.27
C GLN A 105 -8.88 -3.42 -1.59
N ALA A 106 -7.78 -3.93 -2.17
CA ALA A 106 -7.01 -5.01 -1.58
C ALA A 106 -6.38 -4.59 -0.23
N ALA A 107 -5.78 -3.40 -0.16
CA ALA A 107 -5.20 -2.87 1.06
C ALA A 107 -6.26 -2.69 2.16
N MET A 108 -7.41 -2.11 1.82
CA MET A 108 -8.55 -2.01 2.72
C MET A 108 -9.00 -3.38 3.22
N LYS A 109 -9.09 -4.39 2.34
CA LYS A 109 -9.51 -5.74 2.72
C LYS A 109 -8.58 -6.34 3.77
N THR A 110 -7.27 -6.11 3.67
CA THR A 110 -6.31 -6.63 4.66
C THR A 110 -6.53 -6.07 6.07
N LYS A 111 -7.14 -4.90 6.24
CA LYS A 111 -7.55 -4.39 7.56
C LYS A 111 -8.61 -5.26 8.22
N GLN A 112 -9.56 -5.74 7.42
CA GLN A 112 -10.79 -6.37 7.89
C GLN A 112 -10.64 -7.85 8.23
N VAL A 113 -9.58 -8.51 7.77
CA VAL A 113 -9.42 -9.98 7.90
C VAL A 113 -8.07 -10.36 8.48
N VAL A 114 -7.93 -11.61 8.90
CA VAL A 114 -6.67 -12.26 9.31
C VAL A 114 -6.45 -13.52 8.48
N ASP A 115 -6.64 -13.38 7.17
CA ASP A 115 -6.43 -14.42 6.18
C ASP A 115 -5.30 -13.98 5.23
N VAL A 116 -4.23 -14.78 5.17
CA VAL A 116 -3.06 -14.50 4.34
C VAL A 116 -3.38 -14.49 2.84
N ALA A 117 -4.49 -15.11 2.40
CA ALA A 117 -4.94 -15.00 1.01
C ALA A 117 -5.27 -13.55 0.61
N ALA A 118 -5.69 -12.70 1.57
CA ALA A 118 -5.88 -11.28 1.31
C ALA A 118 -4.54 -10.54 1.09
N CYS A 119 -3.44 -11.06 1.64
CA CYS A 119 -2.10 -10.53 1.37
C CYS A 119 -1.64 -10.92 -0.04
N ASP A 120 -1.96 -12.13 -0.52
CA ASP A 120 -1.61 -12.56 -1.88
C ASP A 120 -2.30 -11.67 -2.93
N ALA A 121 -3.58 -11.34 -2.70
CA ALA A 121 -4.32 -10.40 -3.55
C ALA A 121 -3.71 -8.99 -3.53
N LEU A 122 -3.26 -8.51 -2.37
CA LEU A 122 -2.57 -7.22 -2.25
C LEU A 122 -1.22 -7.23 -2.96
N ASP A 123 -0.42 -8.28 -2.79
CA ASP A 123 0.89 -8.41 -3.44
C ASP A 123 0.74 -8.41 -4.96
N HIS A 124 -0.24 -9.16 -5.49
CA HIS A 124 -0.54 -9.17 -6.92
C HIS A 124 -0.96 -7.79 -7.45
N ALA A 125 -1.85 -7.09 -6.73
CA ALA A 125 -2.26 -5.74 -7.11
C ALA A 125 -1.07 -4.75 -7.08
N ILE A 126 -0.17 -4.89 -6.09
CA ILE A 126 1.05 -4.07 -5.98
C ILE A 126 2.02 -4.36 -7.14
N GLU A 127 2.16 -5.61 -7.56
CA GLU A 127 2.96 -5.97 -8.73
C GLU A 127 2.40 -5.34 -10.01
N ASP A 128 1.08 -5.40 -10.20
CA ASP A 128 0.41 -4.85 -11.37
C ASP A 128 0.52 -3.33 -11.44
N VAL A 129 0.25 -2.61 -10.33
CA VAL A 129 0.47 -1.15 -10.32
C VAL A 129 1.96 -0.83 -10.49
N GLY A 130 2.86 -1.63 -9.90
CA GLY A 130 4.30 -1.45 -9.95
C GLY A 130 4.84 -1.37 -11.38
N LYS A 131 4.27 -2.13 -12.32
CA LYS A 131 4.64 -2.09 -13.76
C LYS A 131 4.51 -0.70 -14.39
N MET A 132 3.66 0.17 -13.85
CA MET A 132 3.54 1.56 -14.32
C MET A 132 4.64 2.49 -13.79
N TYR A 133 5.33 2.09 -12.72
CA TYR A 133 6.21 2.95 -11.92
C TYR A 133 7.66 2.46 -11.86
N THR A 134 7.91 1.23 -12.28
CA THR A 134 9.25 0.64 -12.40
C THR A 134 9.44 0.13 -13.83
N LYS A 135 10.57 0.52 -14.45
CA LYS A 135 11.02 -0.01 -15.74
C LYS A 135 11.85 -1.27 -15.56
#